data_AF-A0A2P2LJU7-F1
#
_entry.id   AF-A0A2P2LJU7-F1
#
_cell.length_a   1.000
_cell.length_b   1.000
_cell.length_c   1.000
_cell.angle_alpha   90.00
_cell.angle_beta   90.00
_cell.angle_gamma   90.00
#
_symmetry.space_group_name_H-M   'P 1'
#
loop_
_entity.id
_entity.type
_entity.pdbx_description
1 polymer ?
#
loop_
_entity_poly.entity_id
_entity_poly.type
_entity_poly.pdbx_seq_one_letter_code
_entity_poly.pdbx_strand_id
1 'polypeptide(L)'
;MDCILKFAMILMLLVLSNAAFIKHNISHCEKIAKTWASRSVEQVREDRHTLRDLLFFLHVPRTGGRTYFHCFLKQLYSNSQECPRSYDKLRFDPSKQKCRLLVTHDDYSMMSKLPKERTSVVTILRNPVDRVLSTYEFSIEVASRFLVHPNLTSATKMAGRLRSKSHGVSTLDIWPWKYLVPWMRQDLFARRDARKHGGSNDIKSDNPYDMEEIVKPLHEYINDPIVRDIVHNGATFQVAGLTNNSYFEESHEVRHCVEKYKILGKYVLEVAKRRLDDMLYVGLTEDHKESATMFANVVGAQVISQALESNSTFELPADIKPG
;
A
#
# COMPACT_ATOMS: atom_id res chain seq x y z
N MET A 1 59.94 7.13 -11.79
CA MET A 1 58.77 6.38 -11.30
C MET A 1 57.79 6.26 -12.45
N ASP A 2 57.66 5.05 -12.97
CA ASP A 2 57.03 4.73 -14.25
C ASP A 2 55.56 5.15 -14.31
N CYS A 3 55.09 5.71 -15.44
CA CYS A 3 53.70 6.17 -15.59
C CYS A 3 52.69 5.06 -15.34
N ILE A 4 53.05 3.82 -15.69
CA ILE A 4 52.25 2.62 -15.48
C ILE A 4 52.07 2.32 -13.98
N LEU A 5 53.15 2.46 -13.19
CA LEU A 5 53.10 2.24 -11.74
C LEU A 5 52.25 3.30 -11.03
N LYS A 6 52.34 4.58 -11.46
CA LYS A 6 51.49 5.66 -10.95
C LYS A 6 50.01 5.41 -11.27
N PHE A 7 49.69 4.99 -12.49
CA PHE A 7 48.32 4.67 -12.90
C PHE A 7 47.75 3.48 -12.12
N ALA A 8 48.54 2.41 -11.95
CA ALA A 8 48.16 1.26 -11.15
C ALA A 8 47.90 1.61 -9.67
N MET A 9 48.74 2.47 -9.07
CA MET A 9 48.53 2.95 -7.70
C MET A 9 47.26 3.81 -7.58
N ILE A 10 46.98 4.69 -8.54
CA ILE A 10 45.74 5.48 -8.56
C ILE A 10 44.51 4.57 -8.69
N LEU A 11 44.54 3.58 -9.58
CA LEU A 11 43.45 2.62 -9.74
C LEU A 11 43.22 1.79 -8.47
N MET A 12 44.30 1.33 -7.82
CA MET A 12 44.23 0.64 -6.52
C MET A 12 43.64 1.52 -5.43
N LEU A 13 44.05 2.80 -5.34
CA LEU A 13 43.48 3.75 -4.37
C LEU A 13 42.00 4.03 -4.64
N LEU A 14 41.58 4.13 -5.91
CA LEU A 14 40.18 4.27 -6.30
C LEU A 14 39.35 3.04 -5.93
N VAL A 15 39.88 1.84 -6.15
CA VAL A 15 39.21 0.58 -5.75
C VAL A 15 39.09 0.49 -4.23
N LEU A 16 40.15 0.80 -3.47
CA LEU A 16 40.15 0.74 -2.01
C LEU A 16 39.22 1.79 -1.38
N SER A 17 39.23 3.03 -1.88
CA SER A 17 38.33 4.10 -1.43
C SER A 17 36.86 3.78 -1.73
N ASN A 18 36.56 3.25 -2.92
CA ASN A 18 35.21 2.81 -3.26
C ASN A 18 34.75 1.63 -2.38
N ALA A 19 35.62 0.65 -2.14
CA ALA A 19 35.34 -0.46 -1.23
C ALA A 19 35.09 0.00 0.22
N ALA A 20 35.89 0.94 0.72
CA ALA A 20 35.70 1.54 2.04
C ALA A 20 34.37 2.31 2.14
N PHE A 21 34.03 3.08 1.10
CA PHE A 21 32.76 3.81 1.01
C PHE A 21 31.55 2.85 0.97
N ILE A 22 31.62 1.77 0.19
CA ILE A 22 30.57 0.75 0.14
C ILE A 22 30.42 0.07 1.52
N LYS A 23 31.53 -0.27 2.18
CA LYS A 23 31.54 -0.90 3.51
C LYS A 23 30.95 0.03 4.59
N HIS A 24 31.26 1.32 4.53
CA HIS A 24 30.65 2.31 5.42
C HIS A 24 29.15 2.42 5.20
N ASN A 25 28.72 2.51 3.94
CA ASN A 25 27.30 2.64 3.58
C ASN A 25 26.47 1.42 3.97
N ILE A 26 26.98 0.20 3.78
CA ILE A 26 26.25 -1.01 4.21
C ILE A 26 26.17 -1.09 5.73
N SER A 27 27.23 -0.72 6.47
CA SER A 27 27.24 -0.69 7.94
C SER A 27 26.23 0.32 8.49
N HIS A 28 26.16 1.52 7.89
CA HIS A 28 25.15 2.54 8.21
C HIS A 28 23.74 1.99 7.98
N CYS A 29 23.49 1.44 6.79
CA CYS A 29 22.20 0.87 6.45
C CYS A 29 21.79 -0.31 7.34
N GLU A 30 22.73 -1.17 7.71
CA GLU A 30 22.48 -2.28 8.63
C GLU A 30 22.11 -1.76 10.02
N LYS A 31 22.85 -0.77 10.54
CA LYS A 31 22.56 -0.14 11.83
C LYS A 31 21.15 0.47 11.85
N ILE A 32 20.78 1.19 10.80
CA ILE A 32 19.45 1.80 10.67
C ILE A 32 18.36 0.74 10.60
N ALA A 33 18.47 -0.23 9.69
CA ALA A 33 17.46 -1.27 9.53
C ALA A 33 17.29 -2.09 10.82
N LYS A 34 18.39 -2.42 11.51
CA LYS A 34 18.36 -3.16 12.78
C LYS A 34 17.74 -2.34 13.91
N THR A 35 18.08 -1.05 14.02
CA THR A 35 17.54 -0.15 15.05
C THR A 35 16.05 0.09 14.85
N TRP A 36 15.63 0.32 13.61
CA TRP A 36 14.22 0.44 13.26
C TRP A 36 13.44 -0.86 13.57
N ALA A 37 14.01 -2.02 13.23
CA ALA A 37 13.36 -3.31 13.47
C ALA A 37 13.26 -3.69 14.96
N SER A 38 14.22 -3.27 15.79
CA SER A 38 14.17 -3.48 17.24
C SER A 38 13.17 -2.55 17.93
N ARG A 39 13.05 -1.29 17.47
CA ARG A 39 12.02 -0.35 17.94
C ARG A 39 10.61 -0.73 17.51
N SER A 40 10.49 -1.44 16.39
CA SER A 40 9.22 -1.96 15.89
C SER A 40 8.69 -3.17 16.67
N VAL A 41 9.37 -3.58 17.75
CA VAL A 41 8.87 -4.56 18.71
C VAL A 41 7.77 -3.89 19.55
N GLU A 42 6.52 -4.22 19.27
CA GLU A 42 5.41 -3.89 20.18
C GLU A 42 5.25 -5.02 21.21
N GLN A 43 4.74 -4.68 22.41
CA GLN A 43 4.44 -5.69 23.42
C GLN A 43 3.35 -6.63 22.88
N VAL A 44 3.62 -7.94 22.97
CA VAL A 44 2.63 -8.98 22.68
C VAL A 44 1.42 -8.75 23.57
N ARG A 45 0.28 -8.39 22.98
CA ARG A 45 -0.98 -8.27 23.71
C ARG A 45 -1.58 -9.66 23.91
N GLU A 46 -2.06 -9.97 25.12
CA GLU A 46 -2.65 -11.28 25.43
C GLU A 46 -3.98 -11.53 24.68
N ASP A 47 -4.66 -10.47 24.22
CA ASP A 47 -6.01 -10.52 23.66
C ASP A 47 -6.09 -10.09 22.18
N ARG A 48 -5.10 -10.49 21.36
CA ARG A 48 -4.97 -10.06 19.93
C ARG A 48 -6.21 -10.30 19.07
N HIS A 49 -6.99 -11.33 19.42
CA HIS A 49 -8.21 -11.69 18.70
C HIS A 49 -9.46 -10.97 19.20
N THR A 50 -9.33 -10.03 20.13
CA THR A 50 -10.45 -9.22 20.63
C THR A 50 -10.53 -7.92 19.85
N LEU A 51 -11.69 -7.68 19.25
CA LEU A 51 -12.00 -6.46 18.52
C LEU A 51 -12.00 -5.25 19.47
N ARG A 52 -11.22 -4.24 19.13
CA ARG A 52 -11.18 -2.94 19.81
C ARG A 52 -12.17 -1.97 19.16
N ASP A 53 -12.28 -0.80 19.78
CA ASP A 53 -13.29 0.20 19.45
C ASP A 53 -13.20 0.75 18.01
N LEU A 54 -11.96 0.92 17.50
CA LEU A 54 -11.64 1.30 16.13
C LEU A 54 -11.09 0.10 15.35
N LEU A 55 -11.72 -0.24 14.23
CA LEU A 55 -11.20 -1.18 13.26
C LEU A 55 -10.47 -0.44 12.14
N PHE A 56 -9.17 -0.68 12.01
CA PHE A 56 -8.37 -0.21 10.89
C PHE A 56 -8.19 -1.33 9.86
N PHE A 57 -8.83 -1.18 8.71
CA PHE A 57 -8.56 -2.02 7.55
C PHE A 57 -7.38 -1.47 6.74
N LEU A 58 -6.22 -2.10 6.93
CA LEU A 58 -5.02 -1.86 6.13
C LEU A 58 -5.25 -2.47 4.73
N HIS A 59 -5.77 -1.66 3.81
CA HIS A 59 -6.17 -2.15 2.50
C HIS A 59 -4.97 -2.21 1.55
N VAL A 60 -4.40 -3.40 1.44
CA VAL A 60 -3.35 -3.68 0.47
C VAL A 60 -3.94 -3.67 -0.96
N PRO A 61 -3.40 -2.87 -1.88
CA PRO A 61 -3.91 -2.82 -3.24
C PRO A 61 -3.84 -4.17 -3.95
N ARG A 62 -4.90 -4.49 -4.69
CA ARG A 62 -5.05 -5.68 -5.55
C ARG A 62 -5.15 -7.02 -4.81
N THR A 63 -5.59 -7.00 -3.55
CA THR A 63 -5.84 -8.19 -2.72
C THR A 63 -7.34 -8.45 -2.47
N GLY A 64 -8.23 -7.94 -3.34
CA GLY A 64 -9.67 -8.10 -3.16
C GLY A 64 -10.28 -7.25 -2.04
N GLY A 65 -9.54 -6.30 -1.47
CA GLY A 65 -10.04 -5.49 -0.35
C GLY A 65 -11.27 -4.64 -0.64
N ARG A 66 -11.55 -4.27 -1.91
CA ARG A 66 -12.83 -3.65 -2.28
C ARG A 66 -14.03 -4.58 -2.01
N THR A 67 -13.89 -5.88 -2.26
CA THR A 67 -14.92 -6.87 -1.95
C THR A 67 -15.14 -6.95 -0.44
N TYR A 68 -14.07 -7.05 0.34
CA TYR A 68 -14.16 -7.05 1.81
C TYR A 68 -14.84 -5.79 2.35
N PHE A 69 -14.48 -4.63 1.80
CA PHE A 69 -15.09 -3.37 2.20
C PHE A 69 -16.59 -3.31 1.89
N HIS A 70 -16.99 -3.61 0.65
CA HIS A 70 -18.38 -3.45 0.22
C HIS A 70 -19.32 -4.57 0.68
N CYS A 71 -18.85 -5.81 0.69
CA CYS A 71 -19.69 -6.97 1.01
C CYS A 71 -19.76 -7.28 2.50
N PHE A 72 -18.74 -6.90 3.29
CA PHE A 72 -18.70 -7.21 4.72
C PHE A 72 -18.70 -5.94 5.58
N LEU A 73 -17.66 -5.10 5.47
CA LEU A 73 -17.51 -3.96 6.38
C LEU A 73 -18.67 -2.96 6.27
N LYS A 74 -19.15 -2.68 5.05
CA LYS A 74 -20.33 -1.83 4.80
C LYS A 74 -21.65 -2.41 5.31
N GLN A 75 -21.72 -3.71 5.58
CA GLN A 75 -22.87 -4.36 6.19
C GLN A 75 -22.79 -4.34 7.73
N LEU A 76 -21.56 -4.29 8.26
CA LEU A 76 -21.29 -4.31 9.70
C LEU A 76 -21.23 -2.92 10.34
N TYR A 77 -20.82 -1.90 9.59
CA TYR A 77 -20.68 -0.52 10.06
C TYR A 77 -21.58 0.42 9.26
N SER A 78 -22.26 1.33 9.97
CA SER A 78 -23.06 2.38 9.33
C SER A 78 -22.16 3.48 8.74
N ASN A 79 -22.69 4.26 7.80
CA ASN A 79 -21.95 5.37 7.19
C ASN A 79 -21.47 6.42 8.21
N SER A 80 -22.15 6.56 9.36
CA SER A 80 -21.72 7.49 10.43
C SER A 80 -20.58 6.94 11.29
N GLN A 81 -20.36 5.62 11.26
CA GLN A 81 -19.23 4.96 11.94
C GLN A 81 -17.98 4.93 11.06
N GLU A 82 -18.07 5.21 9.77
CA GLU A 82 -16.90 5.36 8.90
C GLU A 82 -16.15 6.64 9.21
N CYS A 83 -14.83 6.50 9.38
CA CYS A 83 -13.95 7.64 9.50
C CYS A 83 -13.90 8.44 8.19
N PRO A 84 -13.66 9.76 8.26
CA PRO A 84 -13.48 10.58 7.08
C PRO A 84 -12.43 9.97 6.14
N ARG A 85 -12.78 9.89 4.87
CA ARG A 85 -11.91 9.28 3.86
C ARG A 85 -10.59 10.05 3.74
N SER A 86 -9.50 9.34 3.99
CA SER A 86 -8.13 9.86 3.93
C SER A 86 -7.25 8.77 3.31
N TYR A 87 -6.86 8.95 2.05
CA TYR A 87 -6.10 7.95 1.30
C TYR A 87 -4.73 8.45 0.83
N ASP A 88 -4.37 9.67 1.22
CA ASP A 88 -3.06 10.30 0.95
C ASP A 88 -2.34 10.70 2.24
N LYS A 89 -3.07 11.32 3.18
CA LYS A 89 -2.66 11.68 4.54
C LYS A 89 -3.89 11.62 5.44
N LEU A 90 -3.72 11.41 6.74
CA LEU A 90 -4.80 11.52 7.72
C LEU A 90 -5.22 12.99 7.90
N ARG A 91 -6.45 13.32 7.49
CA ARG A 91 -7.00 14.69 7.46
C ARG A 91 -7.99 14.97 8.59
N PHE A 92 -8.05 14.08 9.58
CA PHE A 92 -8.89 14.23 10.77
C PHE A 92 -8.08 13.82 12.00
N ASP A 93 -8.55 14.25 13.17
CA ASP A 93 -7.98 13.87 14.46
C ASP A 93 -8.70 12.60 14.98
N PRO A 94 -8.05 11.43 14.97
CA PRO A 94 -8.70 10.18 15.39
C PRO A 94 -9.03 10.14 16.87
N SER A 95 -8.42 11.02 17.69
CA SER A 95 -8.75 11.13 19.11
C SER A 95 -10.05 11.88 19.37
N LYS A 96 -10.48 12.72 18.42
CA LYS A 96 -11.69 13.57 18.53
C LYS A 96 -12.86 13.04 17.72
N GLN A 97 -12.58 12.31 16.64
CA GLN A 97 -13.61 11.79 15.75
C GLN A 97 -14.25 10.53 16.32
N LYS A 98 -15.58 10.53 16.50
CA LYS A 98 -16.36 9.35 16.93
C LYS A 98 -16.64 8.41 15.76
N CYS A 99 -15.61 7.89 15.11
CA CYS A 99 -15.73 6.86 14.08
C CYS A 99 -15.09 5.55 14.54
N ARG A 100 -15.55 4.43 13.98
CA ARG A 100 -15.19 3.06 14.37
C ARG A 100 -14.58 2.23 13.24
N LEU A 101 -14.60 2.73 11.99
CA LEU A 101 -14.02 2.06 10.84
C LEU A 101 -13.13 3.01 10.02
N LEU A 102 -11.84 2.72 9.95
CA LEU A 102 -10.88 3.39 9.07
C LEU A 102 -10.44 2.43 7.96
N VAL A 103 -10.52 2.87 6.70
CA VAL A 103 -10.06 2.10 5.54
C VAL A 103 -9.20 2.99 4.65
N THR A 104 -7.94 2.62 4.45
CA THR A 104 -7.00 3.39 3.62
C THR A 104 -5.97 2.48 2.94
N HIS A 105 -5.37 2.98 1.86
CA HIS A 105 -4.20 2.39 1.22
C HIS A 105 -2.89 2.97 1.78
N ASP A 106 -2.93 3.76 2.86
CA ASP A 106 -1.74 4.07 3.63
C ASP A 106 -1.10 2.78 4.17
N ASP A 107 0.11 2.92 4.70
CA ASP A 107 0.82 1.81 5.31
C ASP A 107 0.65 1.77 6.84
N TYR A 108 1.22 0.75 7.46
CA TYR A 108 1.11 0.53 8.89
C TYR A 108 1.70 1.68 9.74
N SER A 109 2.51 2.59 9.18
CA SER A 109 2.96 3.78 9.92
C SER A 109 1.79 4.68 10.35
N MET A 110 0.61 4.52 9.73
CA MET A 110 -0.65 5.11 10.17
C MET A 110 -0.98 4.80 11.63
N MET A 111 -0.59 3.63 12.16
CA MET A 111 -0.83 3.25 13.56
C MET A 111 -0.23 4.24 14.56
N SER A 112 0.78 5.02 14.16
CA SER A 112 1.33 6.09 15.00
C SER A 112 0.38 7.27 15.23
N LYS A 113 -0.63 7.42 14.38
CA LYS A 113 -1.66 8.47 14.46
C LYS A 113 -2.95 7.98 15.10
N LEU A 114 -3.08 6.67 15.33
CA LEU A 114 -4.27 6.04 15.89
C LEU A 114 -4.07 5.75 17.39
N PRO A 115 -5.15 5.75 18.20
CA PRO A 115 -5.05 5.35 19.60
C PRO A 115 -4.80 3.83 19.67
N LYS A 116 -3.52 3.45 19.87
CA LYS A 116 -3.06 2.05 19.80
C LYS A 116 -3.87 1.08 20.67
N GLU A 117 -4.20 1.47 21.90
CA GLU A 117 -4.99 0.63 22.83
C GLU A 117 -6.45 0.41 22.39
N ARG A 118 -6.94 1.22 21.45
CA ARG A 118 -8.32 1.18 20.97
C ARG A 118 -8.42 0.72 19.52
N THR A 119 -7.32 0.34 18.88
CA THR A 119 -7.29 0.04 17.45
C THR A 119 -6.97 -1.43 17.19
N SER A 120 -7.88 -2.13 16.51
CA SER A 120 -7.61 -3.44 15.90
C SER A 120 -7.27 -3.25 14.42
N VAL A 121 -6.33 -4.03 13.92
CA VAL A 121 -5.93 -3.97 12.50
C VAL A 121 -6.32 -5.26 11.80
N VAL A 122 -6.85 -5.14 10.58
CA VAL A 122 -7.11 -6.27 9.69
C VAL A 122 -6.54 -6.00 8.31
N THR A 123 -6.18 -7.06 7.59
CA THR A 123 -5.73 -6.93 6.19
C THR A 123 -6.08 -8.17 5.37
N ILE A 124 -5.95 -8.04 4.05
CA ILE A 124 -6.06 -9.15 3.10
C ILE A 124 -4.80 -9.14 2.24
N LEU A 125 -4.15 -10.30 2.13
CA LEU A 125 -2.98 -10.52 1.30
C LEU A 125 -3.35 -11.37 0.07
N ARG A 126 -2.39 -11.47 -0.84
CA ARG A 126 -2.51 -12.22 -2.09
C ARG A 126 -1.14 -12.76 -2.47
N ASN A 127 -1.12 -13.87 -3.21
CA ASN A 127 0.06 -14.35 -3.90
C ASN A 127 0.81 -13.17 -4.58
N PRO A 128 2.11 -12.98 -4.30
CA PRO A 128 2.84 -11.82 -4.79
C PRO A 128 2.87 -11.68 -6.30
N VAL A 129 2.96 -12.79 -7.05
CA VAL A 129 3.02 -12.80 -8.51
C VAL A 129 1.66 -12.35 -9.08
N ASP A 130 0.57 -12.95 -8.60
CA ASP A 130 -0.78 -12.59 -9.04
C ASP A 130 -1.12 -11.13 -8.70
N ARG A 131 -0.61 -10.63 -7.57
CA ARG A 131 -0.76 -9.23 -7.18
C ARG A 131 -0.03 -8.30 -8.15
N VAL A 132 1.17 -8.67 -8.61
CA VAL A 132 1.94 -7.90 -9.61
C VAL A 132 1.21 -7.89 -10.96
N LEU A 133 0.77 -9.05 -11.45
CA LEU A 133 0.00 -9.16 -12.70
C LEU A 133 -1.29 -8.33 -12.65
N SER A 134 -2.04 -8.45 -11.56
CA SER A 134 -3.25 -7.67 -11.32
C SER A 134 -2.99 -6.16 -11.19
N THR A 135 -1.79 -5.76 -10.74
CA THR A 135 -1.38 -4.36 -10.68
C THR A 135 -1.02 -3.82 -12.07
N TYR A 136 -0.35 -4.62 -12.89
CA TYR A 136 -0.05 -4.32 -14.29
C TYR A 136 -1.34 -4.07 -15.08
N GLU A 137 -2.26 -5.04 -15.05
CA GLU A 137 -3.55 -4.95 -15.76
C GLU A 137 -4.37 -3.75 -15.30
N PHE A 138 -4.47 -3.53 -13.98
CA PHE A 138 -5.22 -2.39 -13.45
C PHE A 138 -4.59 -1.04 -13.82
N SER A 139 -3.27 -0.95 -13.85
CA SER A 139 -2.57 0.28 -14.24
C SER A 139 -2.90 0.64 -15.69
N ILE A 140 -2.92 -0.35 -16.58
CA ILE A 140 -3.32 -0.19 -17.99
C ILE A 140 -4.80 0.17 -18.09
N GLU A 141 -5.67 -0.58 -17.43
CA GLU A 141 -7.12 -0.39 -17.46
C GLU A 141 -7.51 1.03 -17.05
N VAL A 142 -6.95 1.54 -15.94
CA VAL A 142 -7.28 2.88 -15.46
C VAL A 142 -6.64 3.96 -16.34
N ALA A 143 -5.41 3.75 -16.81
CA ALA A 143 -4.73 4.70 -17.68
C ALA A 143 -5.40 4.82 -19.06
N SER A 144 -5.89 3.72 -19.62
CA SER A 144 -6.52 3.68 -20.95
C SER A 144 -7.81 4.48 -21.03
N ARG A 145 -8.54 4.62 -19.90
CA ARG A 145 -9.74 5.49 -19.79
C ARG A 145 -9.47 6.93 -20.19
N PHE A 146 -8.22 7.40 -20.11
CA PHE A 146 -7.84 8.76 -20.51
C PHE A 146 -7.56 8.90 -22.00
N LEU A 147 -7.45 7.81 -22.77
CA LEU A 147 -7.16 7.86 -24.21
C LEU A 147 -8.31 8.42 -25.05
N VAL A 148 -9.50 8.57 -24.46
CA VAL A 148 -10.62 9.36 -25.01
C VAL A 148 -10.24 10.82 -25.28
N HIS A 149 -9.24 11.34 -24.57
CA HIS A 149 -8.76 12.71 -24.77
C HIS A 149 -7.77 12.81 -25.95
N PRO A 150 -7.78 13.93 -26.68
CA PRO A 150 -6.98 14.09 -27.90
C PRO A 150 -5.48 14.03 -27.64
N ASN A 151 -5.00 14.50 -26.49
CA ASN A 151 -3.58 14.50 -26.12
C ASN A 151 -3.41 14.45 -24.59
N LEU A 152 -2.18 14.16 -24.15
CA LEU A 152 -1.82 14.02 -22.75
C LEU A 152 -2.09 15.30 -21.94
N THR A 153 -1.89 16.47 -22.54
CA THR A 153 -2.15 17.78 -21.89
C THR A 153 -3.63 17.93 -21.54
N SER A 154 -4.52 17.62 -22.49
CA SER A 154 -5.97 17.64 -22.29
C SER A 154 -6.39 16.67 -21.18
N ALA A 155 -5.90 15.42 -21.24
CA ALA A 155 -6.16 14.41 -20.21
C ALA A 155 -5.70 14.85 -18.81
N THR A 156 -4.51 15.47 -18.72
CA THR A 156 -3.93 15.92 -17.45
C THR A 156 -4.73 17.08 -16.86
N LYS A 157 -5.13 18.05 -17.70
CA LYS A 157 -5.98 19.18 -17.27
C LYS A 157 -7.34 18.70 -16.77
N MET A 158 -7.95 17.74 -17.46
CA MET A 158 -9.23 17.15 -17.05
C MET A 158 -9.11 16.35 -15.75
N ALA A 159 -8.06 15.55 -15.60
CA ALA A 159 -7.78 14.83 -14.35
C ALA A 159 -7.62 15.80 -13.16
N GLY A 160 -6.92 16.91 -13.34
CA GLY A 160 -6.77 17.94 -12.31
C GLY A 160 -8.09 18.62 -11.93
N ARG A 161 -8.95 18.93 -12.92
CA ARG A 161 -10.28 19.49 -12.68
C ARG A 161 -11.23 18.52 -11.97
N LEU A 162 -11.14 17.22 -12.25
CA LEU A 162 -11.93 16.20 -11.58
C LEU A 162 -11.52 16.08 -10.11
N ARG A 163 -10.22 16.10 -9.82
CA ARG A 163 -9.69 16.11 -8.44
C ARG A 163 -10.19 17.30 -7.64
N SER A 164 -10.28 18.49 -8.24
CA SER A 164 -10.71 19.69 -7.51
C SER A 164 -12.21 19.79 -7.30
N LYS A 165 -13.03 19.09 -8.12
CA LYS A 165 -14.50 19.16 -8.05
C LYS A 165 -15.15 18.00 -7.30
N SER A 166 -14.48 16.85 -7.14
CA SER A 166 -15.09 15.72 -6.44
C SER A 166 -14.94 15.85 -4.92
N HIS A 167 -16.06 15.83 -4.20
CA HIS A 167 -16.08 15.53 -2.77
C HIS A 167 -15.67 14.06 -2.48
N GLY A 168 -15.58 13.23 -3.52
CA GLY A 168 -15.08 11.85 -3.47
C GLY A 168 -13.56 11.76 -3.67
N VAL A 169 -12.98 10.63 -3.28
CA VAL A 169 -11.55 10.35 -3.45
C VAL A 169 -11.33 9.67 -4.80
N SER A 170 -10.49 10.26 -5.65
CA SER A 170 -10.15 9.70 -6.95
C SER A 170 -9.10 8.60 -6.81
N THR A 171 -9.16 7.56 -7.65
CA THR A 171 -8.05 6.58 -7.78
C THR A 171 -6.71 7.29 -8.00
N LEU A 172 -6.71 8.44 -8.66
CA LEU A 172 -5.50 9.22 -8.90
C LEU A 172 -4.90 9.85 -7.63
N ASP A 173 -5.59 9.87 -6.50
CA ASP A 173 -5.11 10.48 -5.26
C ASP A 173 -4.60 9.45 -4.24
N ILE A 174 -4.78 8.17 -4.55
CA ILE A 174 -4.58 7.06 -3.63
C ILE A 174 -3.28 6.33 -3.95
N TRP A 175 -2.50 5.95 -2.94
CA TRP A 175 -1.35 5.08 -3.14
C TRP A 175 -1.78 3.66 -3.61
N PRO A 176 -1.07 2.99 -4.53
CA PRO A 176 0.07 3.43 -5.35
C PRO A 176 -0.36 4.14 -6.64
N TRP A 177 -1.66 4.17 -6.92
CA TRP A 177 -2.24 4.59 -8.19
C TRP A 177 -1.95 6.04 -8.56
N LYS A 178 -1.77 6.91 -7.56
CA LYS A 178 -1.35 8.30 -7.76
C LYS A 178 -0.02 8.45 -8.49
N TYR A 179 0.82 7.41 -8.48
CA TYR A 179 2.08 7.33 -9.21
C TYR A 179 1.95 6.48 -10.48
N LEU A 180 1.40 5.26 -10.35
CA LEU A 180 1.38 4.29 -11.44
C LEU A 180 0.45 4.70 -12.59
N VAL A 181 -0.72 5.28 -12.30
CA VAL A 181 -1.69 5.63 -13.34
C VAL A 181 -1.20 6.81 -14.19
N PRO A 182 -0.69 7.93 -13.63
CA PRO A 182 -0.12 8.99 -14.45
C PRO A 182 1.06 8.54 -15.30
N TRP A 183 1.95 7.69 -14.77
CA TRP A 183 3.09 7.13 -15.51
C TRP A 183 2.64 6.22 -16.65
N MET A 184 1.76 5.24 -16.38
CA MET A 184 1.23 4.34 -17.41
C MET A 184 0.45 5.12 -18.48
N ARG A 185 -0.28 6.16 -18.08
CA ARG A 185 -0.97 7.05 -19.02
C ARG A 185 0.01 7.70 -19.99
N GLN A 186 1.16 8.18 -19.54
CA GLN A 186 2.17 8.77 -20.44
C GLN A 186 2.65 7.75 -21.48
N ASP A 187 2.96 6.53 -21.06
CA ASP A 187 3.37 5.43 -21.95
C ASP A 187 2.29 5.11 -23.00
N LEU A 188 1.02 4.97 -22.59
CA LEU A 188 -0.08 4.70 -23.51
C LEU A 188 -0.31 5.82 -24.54
N PHE A 189 -0.18 7.09 -24.13
CA PHE A 189 -0.28 8.22 -25.06
C PHE A 189 0.88 8.21 -26.06
N ALA A 190 2.12 7.99 -25.59
CA ALA A 190 3.29 7.92 -26.45
C ALA A 190 3.15 6.82 -27.52
N ARG A 191 2.73 5.61 -27.12
CA ARG A 191 2.49 4.50 -28.05
C ARG A 191 1.37 4.81 -29.04
N ARG A 192 0.23 5.34 -28.56
CA ARG A 192 -0.88 5.73 -29.44
C ARG A 192 -0.43 6.76 -30.48
N ASP A 193 0.30 7.77 -30.04
CA ASP A 193 0.74 8.85 -30.91
C ASP A 193 1.80 8.32 -31.90
N ALA A 194 2.72 7.45 -31.49
CA ALA A 194 3.65 6.76 -32.40
C ALA A 194 2.91 5.96 -33.49
N ARG A 195 1.87 5.19 -33.13
CA ARG A 195 1.05 4.45 -34.11
C ARG A 195 0.37 5.38 -35.13
N LYS A 196 -0.14 6.53 -34.67
CA LYS A 196 -0.73 7.53 -35.58
C LYS A 196 0.26 8.10 -36.58
N HIS A 197 1.52 8.29 -36.18
CA HIS A 197 2.57 8.80 -37.09
C HIS A 197 3.12 7.72 -38.02
N GLY A 198 3.22 6.46 -37.54
CA GLY A 198 3.79 5.35 -38.29
C GLY A 198 2.90 4.79 -39.41
N GLY A 199 1.60 5.11 -39.44
CA GLY A 199 0.68 4.74 -40.52
C GLY A 199 0.36 3.24 -40.65
N SER A 200 0.96 2.38 -39.84
CA SER A 200 0.66 0.94 -39.78
C SER A 200 -0.45 0.66 -38.75
N ASN A 201 -1.48 -0.05 -39.19
CA ASN A 201 -2.54 -0.59 -38.31
C ASN A 201 -2.36 -2.08 -38.00
N ASP A 202 -1.33 -2.72 -38.58
CA ASP A 202 -1.06 -4.15 -38.44
C ASP A 202 -0.27 -4.39 -37.15
N ILE A 203 -1.00 -4.63 -36.06
CA ILE A 203 -0.42 -5.02 -34.78
C ILE A 203 -0.34 -6.54 -34.75
N LYS A 204 0.87 -7.09 -34.88
CA LYS A 204 1.11 -8.53 -34.81
C LYS A 204 1.72 -8.89 -33.46
N SER A 205 0.91 -9.44 -32.56
CA SER A 205 1.40 -10.18 -31.39
C SER A 205 0.29 -11.09 -30.87
N ASP A 206 0.64 -12.35 -30.62
CA ASP A 206 -0.25 -13.36 -30.04
C ASP A 206 -0.17 -13.40 -28.50
N ASN A 207 0.70 -12.56 -27.90
CA ASN A 207 0.92 -12.52 -26.47
C ASN A 207 0.33 -11.24 -25.86
N PRO A 208 -0.75 -11.33 -25.06
CA PRO A 208 -1.39 -10.15 -24.46
C PRO A 208 -0.50 -9.39 -23.47
N TYR A 209 0.58 -10.02 -22.99
CA TYR A 209 1.57 -9.41 -22.11
C TYR A 209 2.81 -8.90 -22.84
N ASP A 210 2.85 -8.98 -24.17
CA ASP A 210 3.95 -8.52 -25.02
C ASP A 210 3.41 -7.82 -26.27
N MET A 211 2.69 -6.73 -26.03
CA MET A 211 2.03 -5.92 -27.06
C MET A 211 2.74 -4.57 -27.21
N GLU A 212 4.01 -4.59 -27.63
CA GLU A 212 4.90 -3.42 -27.68
C GLU A 212 4.24 -2.21 -28.34
N GLU A 213 3.50 -2.39 -29.43
CA GLU A 213 2.86 -1.25 -30.07
C GLU A 213 1.68 -0.67 -29.28
N ILE A 214 1.02 -1.41 -28.39
CA ILE A 214 -0.22 -0.99 -27.71
C ILE A 214 0.04 -0.52 -26.28
N VAL A 215 0.71 -1.35 -25.49
CA VAL A 215 0.94 -1.17 -24.05
C VAL A 215 2.37 -1.57 -23.73
N LYS A 216 2.93 -1.05 -22.63
CA LYS A 216 4.22 -1.50 -22.14
C LYS A 216 4.23 -3.02 -21.92
N PRO A 217 5.10 -3.79 -22.58
CA PRO A 217 5.24 -5.23 -22.32
C PRO A 217 5.47 -5.51 -20.84
N LEU A 218 4.94 -6.64 -20.35
CA LEU A 218 5.04 -7.01 -18.94
C LEU A 218 6.51 -7.12 -18.49
N HIS A 219 7.38 -7.65 -19.35
CA HIS A 219 8.81 -7.79 -19.05
C HIS A 219 9.51 -6.42 -18.93
N GLU A 220 9.11 -5.41 -19.69
CA GLU A 220 9.56 -4.03 -19.48
C GLU A 220 8.97 -3.45 -18.19
N TYR A 221 7.67 -3.64 -17.98
CA TYR A 221 6.94 -3.11 -16.83
C TYR A 221 7.56 -3.57 -15.50
N ILE A 222 7.77 -4.88 -15.31
CA ILE A 222 8.33 -5.41 -14.05
C ILE A 222 9.76 -4.92 -13.78
N ASN A 223 10.45 -4.47 -14.82
CA ASN A 223 11.81 -3.96 -14.77
C ASN A 223 11.89 -2.44 -14.72
N ASP A 224 10.77 -1.72 -14.78
CA ASP A 224 10.77 -0.27 -14.68
C ASP A 224 11.11 0.19 -13.24
N PRO A 225 11.95 1.22 -13.05
CA PRO A 225 12.28 1.74 -11.72
C PRO A 225 11.07 2.08 -10.85
N ILE A 226 10.00 2.65 -11.42
CA ILE A 226 8.81 3.01 -10.62
C ILE A 226 8.08 1.76 -10.12
N VAL A 227 8.09 0.68 -10.90
CA VAL A 227 7.45 -0.59 -10.55
C VAL A 227 8.30 -1.30 -9.50
N ARG A 228 9.64 -1.29 -9.64
CA ARG A 228 10.57 -1.82 -8.64
C ARG A 228 10.47 -1.12 -7.29
N ASP A 229 10.30 0.21 -7.30
CA ASP A 229 10.04 0.97 -6.08
C ASP A 229 8.67 0.58 -5.51
N ILE A 230 7.59 0.79 -6.26
CA ILE A 230 6.25 0.84 -5.67
C ILE A 230 5.56 -0.53 -5.57
N VAL A 231 5.77 -1.40 -6.56
CA VAL A 231 5.00 -2.66 -6.73
C VAL A 231 5.74 -3.84 -6.13
N HIS A 232 7.04 -3.99 -6.40
CA HIS A 232 7.84 -5.08 -5.84
C HIS A 232 7.88 -4.97 -4.31
N ASN A 233 7.58 -6.08 -3.62
CA ASN A 233 7.42 -6.11 -2.16
C ASN A 233 6.43 -5.09 -1.58
N GLY A 234 5.57 -4.47 -2.40
CA GLY A 234 4.69 -3.38 -1.97
C GLY A 234 3.76 -3.79 -0.81
N ALA A 235 3.26 -5.02 -0.79
CA ALA A 235 2.47 -5.55 0.33
C ALA A 235 3.31 -5.63 1.62
N THR A 236 4.52 -6.19 1.54
CA THR A 236 5.45 -6.28 2.67
C THR A 236 5.81 -4.89 3.20
N PHE A 237 6.14 -3.93 2.32
CA PHE A 237 6.43 -2.56 2.73
C PHE A 237 5.22 -1.85 3.34
N GLN A 238 4.01 -2.12 2.83
CA GLN A 238 2.79 -1.55 3.40
C GLN A 238 2.48 -2.09 4.80
N VAL A 239 2.63 -3.39 5.02
CA VAL A 239 2.51 -4.00 6.35
C VAL A 239 3.65 -3.55 7.28
N ALA A 240 4.87 -3.40 6.75
CA ALA A 240 6.02 -2.90 7.49
C ALA A 240 5.99 -1.38 7.73
N GLY A 241 5.06 -0.63 7.13
CA GLY A 241 5.02 0.83 7.31
C GLY A 241 6.26 1.52 6.72
N LEU A 242 6.71 1.06 5.55
CA LEU A 242 7.91 1.50 4.81
C LEU A 242 7.60 1.81 3.34
N THR A 243 6.37 2.17 3.00
CA THR A 243 6.08 2.64 1.63
C THR A 243 6.68 4.02 1.41
N ASN A 244 6.71 4.48 0.16
CA ASN A 244 7.02 5.89 -0.12
C ASN A 244 5.91 6.85 0.37
N ASN A 245 4.82 6.35 0.98
CA ASN A 245 3.79 7.13 1.65
C ASN A 245 3.84 7.04 3.19
N SER A 246 4.89 6.45 3.78
CA SER A 246 5.04 6.36 5.24
C SER A 246 5.09 7.73 5.91
N TYR A 247 4.62 7.82 7.16
CA TYR A 247 4.58 9.08 7.92
C TYR A 247 5.92 9.52 8.53
N PHE A 248 6.91 8.62 8.60
CA PHE A 248 8.18 8.88 9.28
C PHE A 248 9.34 8.99 8.30
N GLU A 249 10.18 10.00 8.48
CA GLU A 249 11.39 10.18 7.67
C GLU A 249 12.35 8.98 7.77
N GLU A 250 12.52 8.41 8.98
CA GLU A 250 13.32 7.18 9.21
C GLU A 250 12.82 6.01 8.33
N SER A 251 11.51 5.92 8.06
CA SER A 251 10.95 4.86 7.21
C SER A 251 11.45 4.98 5.76
N HIS A 252 11.62 6.19 5.25
CA HIS A 252 12.16 6.42 3.91
C HIS A 252 13.65 6.07 3.83
N GLU A 253 14.43 6.35 4.88
CA GLU A 253 15.84 5.98 4.93
C GLU A 253 16.02 4.45 5.04
N VAL A 254 15.25 3.80 5.90
CA VAL A 254 15.23 2.32 6.00
C VAL A 254 14.87 1.70 4.65
N ARG A 255 13.82 2.20 4.00
CA ARG A 255 13.39 1.75 2.66
C ARG A 255 14.52 1.87 1.64
N HIS A 256 15.16 3.04 1.55
CA HIS A 256 16.29 3.25 0.64
C HIS A 256 17.41 2.23 0.89
N CYS A 257 17.75 2.00 2.16
CA CYS A 257 18.79 1.05 2.55
C CYS A 257 18.47 -0.40 2.14
N VAL A 258 17.23 -0.85 2.32
CA VAL A 258 16.84 -2.25 2.00
C VAL A 258 16.61 -2.48 0.51
N GLU A 259 16.22 -1.45 -0.23
CA GLU A 259 16.16 -1.50 -1.70
C GLU A 259 17.57 -1.58 -2.30
N LYS A 260 18.51 -0.81 -1.73
CA LYS A 260 19.92 -0.81 -2.14
C LYS A 260 20.64 -2.10 -1.75
N TYR A 261 20.42 -2.59 -0.52
CA TYR A 261 21.07 -3.76 0.04
C TYR A 261 20.04 -4.83 0.41
N LYS A 262 19.67 -5.67 -0.56
CA LYS A 262 18.61 -6.69 -0.43
C LYS A 262 18.78 -7.64 0.77
N ILE A 263 20.02 -7.89 1.21
CA ILE A 263 20.33 -8.71 2.39
C ILE A 263 19.71 -8.15 3.69
N LEU A 264 19.47 -6.84 3.74
CA LEU A 264 18.83 -6.16 4.87
C LEU A 264 17.31 -6.35 4.87
N GLY A 265 16.72 -6.84 3.78
CA GLY A 265 15.28 -7.14 3.67
C GLY A 265 14.78 -8.13 4.73
N LYS A 266 15.66 -8.95 5.32
CA LYS A 266 15.33 -9.82 6.46
C LYS A 266 14.74 -9.05 7.64
N TYR A 267 15.24 -7.84 7.94
CA TYR A 267 14.73 -7.03 9.04
C TYR A 267 13.30 -6.56 8.78
N VAL A 268 13.00 -6.20 7.53
CA VAL A 268 11.66 -5.79 7.09
C VAL A 268 10.69 -6.97 7.15
N LEU A 269 11.12 -8.14 6.67
CA LEU A 269 10.31 -9.35 6.69
C LEU A 269 9.91 -9.75 8.11
N GLU A 270 10.85 -9.70 9.06
CA GLU A 270 10.58 -10.04 10.46
C GLU A 270 9.65 -9.02 11.15
N VAL A 271 9.74 -7.73 10.81
CA VAL A 271 8.76 -6.74 11.28
C VAL A 271 7.38 -6.98 10.65
N ALA A 272 7.32 -7.24 9.35
CA ALA A 272 6.05 -7.48 8.66
C ALA A 272 5.32 -8.71 9.20
N LYS A 273 6.02 -9.84 9.39
CA LYS A 273 5.46 -11.07 9.97
C LYS A 273 4.88 -10.81 11.36
N ARG A 274 5.66 -10.20 12.26
CA ARG A 274 5.19 -9.90 13.63
C ARG A 274 3.94 -9.04 13.63
N ARG A 275 3.88 -8.01 12.78
CA ARG A 275 2.68 -7.19 12.64
C ARG A 275 1.48 -7.95 12.13
N LEU A 276 1.66 -8.89 11.20
CA LEU A 276 0.59 -9.78 10.75
C LEU A 276 0.13 -10.69 11.90
N ASP A 277 1.04 -11.22 12.70
CA ASP A 277 0.72 -12.05 13.88
C ASP A 277 -0.01 -11.26 14.99
N ASP A 278 0.13 -9.94 15.00
CA ASP A 278 -0.54 -9.01 15.93
C ASP A 278 -1.88 -8.47 15.38
N MET A 279 -2.20 -8.69 14.10
CA MET A 279 -3.47 -8.26 13.51
C MET A 279 -4.63 -9.13 14.02
N LEU A 280 -5.80 -8.50 14.19
CA LEU A 280 -7.04 -9.20 14.56
C LEU A 280 -7.39 -10.29 13.54
N TYR A 281 -7.12 -10.01 12.26
CA TYR A 281 -7.40 -10.92 11.17
C TYR A 281 -6.53 -10.61 9.93
N VAL A 282 -6.04 -11.68 9.29
CA VAL A 282 -5.34 -11.64 8.00
C VAL A 282 -6.00 -12.64 7.07
N GLY A 283 -6.59 -12.16 5.97
CA GLY A 283 -7.19 -13.02 4.95
C GLY A 283 -6.28 -13.24 3.74
N LEU A 284 -6.56 -14.27 2.97
CA LEU A 284 -5.88 -14.57 1.71
C LEU A 284 -6.86 -14.49 0.53
N THR A 285 -6.39 -13.92 -0.58
CA THR A 285 -7.22 -13.78 -1.79
C THR A 285 -7.44 -15.13 -2.46
N GLU A 286 -6.40 -15.95 -2.52
CA GLU A 286 -6.41 -17.32 -3.06
C GLU A 286 -7.40 -18.24 -2.32
N ASP A 287 -7.50 -18.14 -0.99
CA ASP A 287 -8.42 -18.92 -0.15
C ASP A 287 -9.67 -18.10 0.24
N HIS A 288 -10.36 -17.54 -0.77
CA HIS A 288 -11.36 -16.49 -0.54
C HIS A 288 -12.53 -16.94 0.33
N LYS A 289 -13.05 -18.17 0.13
CA LYS A 289 -14.23 -18.66 0.84
C LYS A 289 -13.93 -18.88 2.32
N GLU A 290 -12.80 -19.52 2.60
CA GLU A 290 -12.28 -19.79 3.94
C GLU A 290 -11.98 -18.48 4.66
N SER A 291 -11.28 -17.58 3.99
CA SER A 291 -10.98 -16.23 4.49
C SER A 291 -12.26 -15.46 4.81
N ALA A 292 -13.24 -15.41 3.89
CA ALA A 292 -14.51 -14.72 4.12
C ALA A 292 -15.30 -15.31 5.31
N THR A 293 -15.30 -16.64 5.44
CA THR A 293 -15.96 -17.35 6.54
C THR A 293 -15.29 -17.02 7.87
N MET A 294 -13.95 -17.05 7.92
CA MET A 294 -13.18 -16.70 9.11
C MET A 294 -13.35 -15.22 9.46
N PHE A 295 -13.38 -14.31 8.48
CA PHE A 295 -13.67 -12.90 8.70
C PHE A 295 -15.04 -12.70 9.37
N ALA A 296 -16.09 -13.39 8.89
CA ALA A 296 -17.42 -13.30 9.48
C ALA A 296 -17.42 -13.79 10.94
N ASN A 297 -16.71 -14.87 11.24
CA ASN A 297 -16.66 -15.45 12.59
C ASN A 297 -15.76 -14.69 13.57
N VAL A 298 -14.66 -14.11 13.10
CA VAL A 298 -13.70 -13.39 13.96
C VAL A 298 -14.07 -11.91 14.07
N VAL A 299 -14.27 -11.23 12.94
CA VAL A 299 -14.54 -9.79 12.92
C VAL A 299 -16.04 -9.54 13.00
N GLY A 300 -16.82 -10.17 12.12
CA GLY A 300 -18.27 -9.94 12.01
C GLY A 300 -19.02 -10.21 13.31
N ALA A 301 -18.82 -11.37 13.92
CA ALA A 301 -19.47 -11.75 15.17
C ALA A 301 -19.19 -10.75 16.31
N GLN A 302 -17.95 -10.26 16.43
CA GLN A 302 -17.58 -9.31 17.46
C GLN A 302 -18.17 -7.91 17.23
N VAL A 303 -18.23 -7.45 15.97
CA VAL A 303 -18.89 -6.17 15.65
C VAL A 303 -20.37 -6.24 16.02
N ILE A 304 -21.04 -7.34 15.70
CA ILE A 304 -22.46 -7.57 16.03
C ILE A 304 -22.65 -7.60 17.56
N SER A 305 -21.81 -8.34 18.30
CA SER A 305 -21.88 -8.40 19.76
C SER A 305 -21.77 -7.02 20.40
N GLN A 306 -20.77 -6.23 20.00
CA GLN A 306 -20.56 -4.87 20.52
C GLN A 306 -21.72 -3.93 20.18
N ALA A 307 -22.37 -4.11 19.01
CA ALA A 307 -23.54 -3.33 18.62
C ALA A 307 -24.77 -3.67 19.48
N LEU A 308 -24.98 -4.95 19.79
CA LEU A 308 -26.08 -5.41 20.65
C LEU A 308 -25.92 -4.91 22.10
N GLU A 309 -24.71 -5.00 22.65
CA GLU A 309 -24.39 -4.47 23.98
C GLU A 309 -24.63 -2.95 24.07
N SER A 310 -24.22 -2.21 23.03
CA SER A 310 -24.44 -0.76 22.93
C SER A 310 -25.93 -0.39 22.86
N ASN A 311 -26.77 -1.24 22.25
CA ASN A 311 -28.22 -0.99 22.17
C ASN A 311 -28.94 -1.36 23.48
N SER A 312 -28.52 -2.44 24.15
CA SER A 312 -29.09 -2.86 25.45
C SER A 312 -28.83 -1.85 26.58
N THR A 313 -27.79 -1.04 26.48
CA THR A 313 -27.48 0.02 27.45
C THR A 313 -28.37 1.28 27.31
N PHE A 314 -29.18 1.37 26.24
CA PHE A 314 -30.18 2.45 26.07
C PHE A 314 -31.57 2.11 26.64
N GLU A 315 -31.82 0.90 27.12
CA GLU A 315 -33.07 0.49 27.78
C GLU A 315 -32.94 0.45 29.31
N LEU A 316 -32.76 1.61 29.95
CA LEU A 316 -33.17 1.80 31.36
C LEU A 316 -33.68 3.24 31.56
N PRO A 317 -35.00 3.50 31.41
CA PRO A 317 -35.62 4.62 32.09
C PRO A 317 -35.73 4.27 33.58
N ALA A 318 -35.09 5.09 34.41
CA ALA A 318 -35.20 5.05 35.86
C ALA A 318 -36.65 5.27 36.34
N ASP A 319 -37.02 4.51 37.36
CA ASP A 319 -37.99 4.80 38.41
C ASP A 319 -39.35 5.42 38.02
N ILE A 320 -40.36 4.55 37.91
CA ILE A 320 -41.73 4.94 38.30
C ILE A 320 -41.83 4.74 39.82
N LYS A 321 -41.75 5.84 40.57
CA LYS A 321 -42.18 5.85 41.98
C LYS A 321 -43.71 5.73 42.06
N PRO A 322 -44.27 4.96 43.01
CA PRO A 322 -45.70 4.94 43.26
C PRO A 322 -46.10 6.22 44.01
N GLY A 323 -47.09 6.93 43.46
CA GLY A 323 -47.80 8.04 44.10
C GLY A 323 -49.29 7.75 44.12
#